data_AF-A0A0E9GWF5-F1
#
_entry.id   AF-A0A0E9GWF5-F1
#
_cell.length_a   1.000
_cell.length_b   1.000
_cell.length_c   1.000
_cell.angle_alpha   90.00
_cell.angle_beta   90.00
_cell.angle_gamma   90.00
#
_symmetry.space_group_name_H-M   'P 1'
#
loop_
_entity.id
_entity.type
_entity.pdbx_description
1 polymer ?
#
loop_
_entity_poly.entity_id
_entity_poly.type
_entity_poly.pdbx_seq_one_letter_code
_entity_poly.pdbx_strand_id
1 'polypeptide(L)'
;MMSNKNKGILIFAILYTVLFVFDGVKLLASLMPSAIANYLVYVVLALYGSFLFKDRLIQQWKGIRKTKRKFFFGVLTGWLFLILMTVVFEFVSEMLKQFVGLDGQGLNQSNIQSTFQEQPLLIAVFACVIGPLVEELFFRQVLLHYLQERLSGLLSIILVGLVFALTHMHSLALSEWIGAVGYLGGGLAFSIIYVKEKENIYYPLLVHMLSNSLSLIILAISIVK
;
A
#
# COMPACT_ATOMS: atom_id res chain seq x y z
N MET A 1 3.53 -30.83 -1.56
CA MET A 1 4.27 -29.55 -1.35
C MET A 1 3.50 -28.32 -1.85
N MET A 2 2.97 -28.29 -3.09
CA MET A 2 2.21 -27.13 -3.62
C MET A 2 0.89 -26.84 -2.88
N SER A 3 0.14 -27.86 -2.46
CA SER A 3 -1.11 -27.69 -1.70
C SER A 3 -0.91 -26.90 -0.38
N ASN A 4 0.20 -27.12 0.33
CA ASN A 4 0.50 -26.41 1.57
C ASN A 4 0.84 -24.93 1.32
N LYS A 5 1.48 -24.61 0.18
CA LYS A 5 1.81 -23.23 -0.18
C LYS A 5 0.55 -22.42 -0.52
N ASN A 6 -0.36 -23.00 -1.29
CA ASN A 6 -1.63 -22.34 -1.63
C ASN A 6 -2.50 -22.11 -0.38
N LYS A 7 -2.51 -23.06 0.56
CA LYS A 7 -3.15 -22.88 1.87
C LYS A 7 -2.52 -21.71 2.65
N GLY A 8 -1.19 -21.62 2.67
CA GLY A 8 -0.49 -20.50 3.32
C GLY A 8 -0.84 -19.14 2.72
N ILE A 9 -0.93 -19.05 1.39
CA ILE A 9 -1.35 -17.84 0.66
C ILE A 9 -2.78 -17.46 1.01
N LEU A 10 -3.69 -18.43 1.03
CA LEU A 10 -5.07 -18.18 1.42
C LEU A 10 -5.17 -17.67 2.87
N ILE A 11 -4.42 -18.27 3.80
CA ILE A 11 -4.37 -17.81 5.19
C ILE A 11 -3.82 -16.39 5.27
N PHE A 12 -2.74 -16.07 4.55
CA PHE A 12 -2.18 -14.72 4.51
C PHE A 12 -3.21 -13.71 4.01
N ALA A 13 -3.92 -14.03 2.92
CA ALA A 13 -4.94 -13.17 2.37
C ALA A 13 -6.10 -12.93 3.36
N ILE A 14 -6.61 -14.00 3.98
CA ILE A 14 -7.67 -13.92 4.99
C ILE A 14 -7.22 -13.08 6.18
N LEU A 15 -6.02 -13.30 6.71
CA LEU A 15 -5.49 -12.54 7.84
C LEU A 15 -5.38 -11.05 7.51
N TYR A 16 -4.81 -10.69 6.35
CA TYR A 16 -4.74 -9.29 5.93
C TYR A 16 -6.13 -8.67 5.82
N THR A 17 -7.07 -9.35 5.17
CA THR A 17 -8.44 -8.85 4.99
C THR A 17 -9.16 -8.69 6.32
N VAL A 18 -9.15 -9.69 7.19
CA VAL A 18 -9.84 -9.63 8.49
C VAL A 18 -9.23 -8.54 9.38
N LEU A 19 -7.91 -8.45 9.44
CA LEU A 19 -7.24 -7.52 10.35
C LEU A 19 -7.37 -6.07 9.89
N PHE A 20 -7.19 -5.78 8.59
CA PHE A 20 -7.16 -4.39 8.09
C PHE A 20 -8.46 -3.93 7.42
N VAL A 21 -9.18 -4.80 6.70
CA VAL A 21 -10.41 -4.39 5.99
C VAL A 21 -11.62 -4.42 6.92
N PHE A 22 -11.67 -5.39 7.84
CA PHE A 22 -12.75 -5.53 8.82
C PHE A 22 -12.38 -5.06 10.22
N ASP A 23 -11.27 -4.31 10.34
CA ASP A 23 -10.81 -3.72 11.61
C ASP A 23 -10.65 -4.75 12.74
N GLY A 24 -10.30 -5.99 12.36
CA GLY A 24 -10.15 -7.12 13.27
C GLY A 24 -9.04 -6.91 14.31
N VAL A 25 -8.13 -5.94 14.11
CA VAL A 25 -7.13 -5.58 15.13
C VAL A 25 -7.79 -5.10 16.42
N LYS A 26 -9.00 -4.51 16.38
CA LYS A 26 -9.75 -4.13 17.59
C LYS A 26 -10.07 -5.31 18.51
N LEU A 27 -10.10 -6.54 18.02
CA LEU A 27 -10.28 -7.73 18.86
C LEU A 27 -9.11 -7.94 19.83
N LEU A 28 -7.95 -7.35 19.56
CA LEU A 28 -6.78 -7.37 20.44
C LEU A 28 -6.78 -6.25 21.48
N ALA A 29 -7.75 -5.33 21.45
CA ALA A 29 -7.80 -4.16 22.33
C ALA A 29 -7.90 -4.52 23.83
N SER A 30 -8.44 -5.70 24.17
CA SER A 30 -8.48 -6.21 25.55
C SER A 30 -7.13 -6.70 26.06
N LEU A 31 -6.18 -6.98 25.16
CA LEU A 31 -4.87 -7.54 25.49
C LEU A 31 -3.77 -6.47 25.48
N MET A 32 -3.89 -5.46 24.62
CA MET A 32 -2.89 -4.41 24.45
C MET A 32 -3.48 -3.14 23.81
N PRO A 33 -2.82 -1.97 23.95
CA PRO A 33 -3.19 -0.75 23.24
C PRO A 33 -3.27 -0.96 21.72
N SER A 34 -4.25 -0.34 21.07
CA SER A 34 -4.53 -0.50 19.64
C SER A 34 -3.33 -0.15 18.75
N ALA A 35 -2.57 0.88 19.10
CA ALA A 35 -1.35 1.25 18.37
C ALA A 35 -0.31 0.11 18.36
N ILE A 36 -0.06 -0.49 19.53
CA ILE A 36 0.89 -1.61 19.67
C ILE A 36 0.37 -2.84 18.89
N ALA A 37 -0.93 -3.12 18.97
CA ALA A 37 -1.55 -4.20 18.21
C ALA A 37 -1.36 -4.03 16.70
N ASN A 38 -1.60 -2.83 16.17
CA ASN A 38 -1.43 -2.52 14.75
C ASN A 38 0.02 -2.78 14.30
N TYR A 39 1.00 -2.23 15.02
CA TYR A 39 2.41 -2.42 14.69
C TYR A 39 2.84 -3.89 14.75
N LEU A 40 2.41 -4.62 15.78
CA LEU A 40 2.71 -6.04 15.90
C LEU A 40 2.13 -6.85 14.74
N VAL A 41 0.86 -6.59 14.38
CA VAL A 41 0.19 -7.25 13.25
C VAL A 41 0.92 -6.98 11.93
N TYR A 42 1.33 -5.74 11.67
CA TYR A 42 2.12 -5.40 10.48
C TYR A 42 3.45 -6.16 10.43
N VAL A 43 4.19 -6.25 11.55
CA VAL A 43 5.45 -7.02 11.60
C VAL A 43 5.20 -8.50 11.34
N VAL A 44 4.19 -9.09 11.98
CA VAL A 44 3.84 -10.51 11.80
C VAL A 44 3.48 -10.80 10.35
N LEU A 45 2.65 -9.97 9.72
CA LEU A 45 2.28 -10.12 8.32
C LEU A 45 3.45 -9.90 7.37
N ALA A 46 4.32 -8.91 7.64
CA ALA A 46 5.52 -8.68 6.85
C ALA A 46 6.45 -9.90 6.88
N LEU A 47 6.69 -10.47 8.05
CA LEU A 47 7.53 -11.66 8.22
C LEU A 47 6.87 -12.90 7.58
N TYR A 48 5.59 -13.13 7.85
CA TYR A 48 4.86 -14.28 7.33
C TYR A 48 4.77 -14.25 5.80
N GLY A 49 4.35 -13.12 5.22
CA GLY A 49 4.31 -12.91 3.78
C GLY A 49 5.70 -13.03 3.13
N SER A 50 6.73 -12.39 3.71
CA SER A 50 8.10 -12.49 3.19
C SER A 50 8.64 -13.93 3.21
N PHE A 51 8.35 -14.69 4.26
CA PHE A 51 8.72 -16.10 4.33
C PHE A 51 7.98 -16.94 3.30
N LEU A 52 6.67 -16.70 3.13
CA LEU A 52 5.81 -17.42 2.19
C LEU A 52 6.25 -17.22 0.73
N PHE A 53 6.68 -16.01 0.38
CA PHE A 53 7.13 -15.63 -0.96
C PHE A 53 8.65 -15.65 -1.14
N LYS A 54 9.43 -16.13 -0.16
CA LYS A 54 10.90 -16.04 -0.13
C LYS A 54 11.59 -16.45 -1.44
N ASP A 55 11.16 -17.55 -2.06
CA ASP A 55 11.81 -18.08 -3.26
C ASP A 55 11.65 -17.11 -4.45
N ARG A 56 10.43 -16.55 -4.59
CA ARG A 56 10.10 -15.58 -5.63
C ARG A 56 10.82 -14.25 -5.39
N LEU A 57 10.84 -13.78 -4.13
CA LEU A 57 11.57 -12.57 -3.73
C LEU A 57 13.07 -12.69 -4.01
N ILE A 58 13.70 -13.81 -3.60
CA ILE A 58 15.11 -14.07 -3.85
C ILE A 58 15.40 -14.12 -5.36
N GLN A 59 14.55 -14.77 -6.14
CA GLN A 59 14.71 -14.86 -7.59
C GLN A 59 14.60 -13.49 -8.27
N GLN A 60 13.59 -12.69 -7.93
CA GLN A 60 13.38 -11.34 -8.43
C GLN A 60 14.58 -10.44 -8.07
N TRP A 61 15.09 -10.53 -6.85
CA TRP A 61 16.27 -9.78 -6.40
C TRP A 61 17.54 -10.19 -7.16
N LYS A 62 17.77 -11.48 -7.36
CA LYS A 62 18.89 -11.98 -8.18
C LYS A 62 18.81 -11.46 -9.61
N GLY A 63 17.61 -11.37 -10.18
CA GLY A 63 17.37 -10.74 -11.49
C GLY A 63 17.80 -9.28 -11.52
N ILE A 64 17.37 -8.48 -10.53
CA ILE A 64 17.71 -7.07 -10.40
C ILE A 64 19.23 -6.86 -10.29
N ARG A 65 19.94 -7.69 -9.54
CA ARG A 65 21.41 -7.59 -9.41
C ARG A 65 22.14 -7.71 -10.75
N LYS A 66 21.57 -8.43 -11.72
CA LYS A 66 22.13 -8.55 -13.08
C LYS A 66 21.81 -7.34 -13.95
N THR A 67 20.75 -6.58 -13.65
CA THR A 67 20.27 -5.45 -14.46
C THR A 67 20.03 -4.19 -13.63
N LYS A 68 21.00 -3.80 -12.78
CA LYS A 68 20.87 -2.67 -11.83
C LYS A 68 20.48 -1.35 -12.50
N ARG A 69 21.08 -1.04 -13.65
CA ARG A 69 20.76 0.19 -14.42
C ARG A 69 19.29 0.20 -14.86
N LYS A 70 18.78 -0.92 -15.39
CA LYS A 70 17.37 -1.06 -15.76
C LYS A 70 16.46 -0.88 -14.55
N PHE A 71 16.81 -1.50 -13.41
CA PHE A 71 16.04 -1.37 -12.18
C PHE A 71 15.95 0.09 -11.73
N PHE A 72 17.08 0.80 -11.67
CA PHE A 72 17.14 2.21 -11.30
C PHE A 72 16.23 3.09 -12.19
N PHE A 73 16.35 2.99 -13.51
CA PHE A 73 15.50 3.78 -14.42
C PHE A 73 14.03 3.34 -14.38
N GLY A 74 13.74 2.05 -14.16
CA GLY A 74 12.37 1.57 -14.00
C GLY A 74 11.72 2.12 -12.72
N VAL A 75 12.45 2.15 -11.61
CA VAL A 75 11.99 2.77 -10.35
C VAL A 75 11.82 4.28 -10.53
N LEU A 76 12.79 4.98 -11.15
CA LEU A 76 12.69 6.42 -11.38
C LEU A 76 11.49 6.79 -12.25
N THR A 77 11.30 6.10 -13.38
CA THR A 77 10.15 6.33 -14.26
C THR A 77 8.82 5.94 -13.61
N GLY A 78 8.81 4.85 -12.83
CA GLY A 78 7.66 4.46 -12.02
C GLY A 78 7.31 5.50 -10.96
N TRP A 79 8.31 6.10 -10.31
CA TRP A 79 8.11 7.13 -9.30
C TRP A 79 7.56 8.43 -9.89
N LEU A 80 8.11 8.89 -11.03
CA LEU A 80 7.55 10.02 -11.77
C LEU A 80 6.11 9.77 -12.23
N PHE A 81 5.83 8.55 -12.69
CA PHE A 81 4.47 8.16 -13.07
C PHE A 81 3.51 8.16 -11.89
N LEU A 82 3.95 7.65 -10.73
CA LEU A 82 3.15 7.71 -9.51
C LEU A 82 2.86 9.15 -9.10
N ILE A 83 3.86 10.04 -9.10
CA ILE A 83 3.66 11.46 -8.78
C ILE A 83 2.59 12.08 -9.71
N LEU A 84 2.68 11.82 -11.02
CA LEU A 84 1.67 12.28 -11.97
C LEU A 84 0.26 11.76 -11.63
N MET A 85 0.14 10.45 -11.37
CA MET A 85 -1.13 9.82 -11.00
C MET A 85 -1.69 10.40 -9.70
N THR A 86 -0.85 10.58 -8.68
CA THR A 86 -1.24 11.19 -7.41
C THR A 86 -1.77 12.60 -7.64
N VAL A 87 -1.04 13.47 -8.36
CA VAL A 87 -1.48 14.84 -8.66
C VAL A 87 -2.84 14.86 -9.38
N VAL A 88 -3.01 14.01 -10.40
CA VAL A 88 -4.27 13.97 -11.17
C VAL A 88 -5.44 13.51 -10.30
N PHE A 89 -5.28 12.45 -9.53
CA PHE A 89 -6.38 11.87 -8.74
C PHE A 89 -6.69 12.69 -7.49
N GLU A 90 -5.68 13.29 -6.85
CA GLU A 90 -5.89 14.26 -5.77
C GLU A 90 -6.62 15.50 -6.30
N PHE A 91 -6.24 16.02 -7.46
CA PHE A 91 -6.95 17.14 -8.08
C PHE A 91 -8.44 16.82 -8.32
N VAL A 92 -8.74 15.63 -8.86
CA VAL A 92 -10.13 15.18 -9.05
C VAL A 92 -10.86 15.04 -7.72
N SER A 93 -10.23 14.43 -6.71
CA SER A 93 -10.80 14.32 -5.35
C SER A 93 -11.13 15.69 -4.77
N GLU A 94 -10.23 16.66 -4.85
CA GLU A 94 -10.45 18.00 -4.31
C GLU A 94 -11.53 18.76 -5.07
N MET A 95 -11.59 18.65 -6.40
CA MET A 95 -12.70 19.21 -7.20
C MET A 95 -14.05 18.63 -6.76
N LEU A 96 -14.12 17.31 -6.53
CA LEU A 96 -15.35 16.66 -6.07
C LEU A 96 -15.75 17.13 -4.67
N LYS A 97 -14.81 17.24 -3.72
CA LYS A 97 -15.07 17.77 -2.38
C LYS A 97 -15.64 19.19 -2.44
N GLN A 98 -15.01 20.07 -3.20
CA GLN A 98 -15.49 21.45 -3.39
C GLN A 98 -16.89 21.48 -4.00
N PHE A 99 -17.16 20.64 -5.00
CA PHE A 99 -18.47 20.55 -5.64
C PHE A 99 -19.59 20.15 -4.69
N VAL A 100 -19.31 19.25 -3.73
CA VAL A 100 -20.30 18.81 -2.74
C VAL A 100 -20.26 19.61 -1.42
N GLY A 101 -19.44 20.67 -1.35
CA GLY A 101 -19.32 21.52 -0.17
C GLY A 101 -18.65 20.83 1.04
N LEU A 102 -17.79 19.85 0.80
CA LEU A 102 -16.98 19.21 1.84
C LEU A 102 -15.64 19.93 1.98
N ASP A 103 -15.22 20.12 3.22
CA ASP A 103 -13.89 20.62 3.59
C ASP A 103 -13.16 19.63 4.50
N GLY A 104 -11.90 19.91 4.75
CA GLY A 104 -11.08 19.14 5.68
C GLY A 104 -10.26 18.00 5.06
N GLN A 105 -9.35 17.50 5.90
CA GLN A 105 -8.38 16.47 5.57
C GLN A 105 -8.98 15.08 5.80
N GLY A 106 -8.64 14.11 4.95
CA GLY A 106 -9.10 12.72 5.11
C GLY A 106 -8.54 12.08 6.37
N LEU A 107 -9.30 11.13 6.96
CA LEU A 107 -8.98 10.53 8.26
C LEU A 107 -7.65 9.79 8.26
N ASN A 108 -7.30 9.13 7.16
CA ASN A 108 -6.00 8.46 7.06
C ASN A 108 -4.84 9.46 7.22
N GLN A 109 -4.92 10.61 6.55
CA GLN A 109 -3.86 11.61 6.59
C GLN A 109 -3.80 12.29 7.98
N SER A 110 -4.94 12.59 8.60
CA SER A 110 -4.97 13.14 9.95
C SER A 110 -4.43 12.16 10.99
N ASN A 111 -4.73 10.86 10.87
CA ASN A 111 -4.19 9.80 11.71
C ASN A 111 -2.67 9.65 11.56
N ILE A 112 -2.14 9.72 10.34
CA ILE A 112 -0.68 9.71 10.09
C ILE A 112 -0.04 10.93 10.75
N GLN A 113 -0.65 12.11 10.61
CA GLN A 113 -0.14 13.35 11.19
C GLN A 113 -0.12 13.32 12.73
N SER A 114 -1.21 12.90 13.37
CA SER A 114 -1.25 12.78 14.83
C SER A 114 -0.23 11.75 15.34
N THR A 115 -0.17 10.58 14.70
CA THR A 115 0.80 9.53 15.07
C THR A 115 2.24 9.98 14.86
N PHE A 116 2.51 10.81 13.83
CA PHE A 116 3.85 11.38 13.63
C PHE A 116 4.24 12.37 14.72
N GLN A 117 3.31 13.17 15.23
CA GLN A 117 3.57 14.09 16.34
C GLN A 117 3.85 13.33 17.64
N GLU A 118 3.20 12.18 17.87
CA GLU A 118 3.39 11.37 19.07
C GLU A 118 4.61 10.44 18.98
N GLN A 119 4.82 9.79 17.83
CA GLN A 119 5.75 8.67 17.64
C GLN A 119 6.46 8.74 16.27
N PRO A 120 7.23 9.81 15.98
CA PRO A 120 7.73 10.11 14.63
C PRO A 120 8.62 9.00 14.05
N LEU A 121 9.52 8.43 14.85
CA LEU A 121 10.42 7.36 14.40
C LEU A 121 9.65 6.05 14.13
N LEU A 122 8.64 5.76 14.95
CA LEU A 122 7.89 4.52 14.82
C LEU A 122 7.00 4.58 13.58
N ILE A 123 6.22 5.66 13.41
CA ILE A 123 5.41 5.83 12.20
C ILE A 123 6.28 5.91 10.94
N ALA A 124 7.50 6.46 11.00
CA ALA A 124 8.40 6.47 9.85
C ALA A 124 8.78 5.06 9.40
N VAL A 125 9.13 4.17 10.33
CA VAL A 125 9.44 2.77 9.99
C VAL A 125 8.21 2.06 9.41
N PHE A 126 7.04 2.25 10.02
CA PHE A 126 5.83 1.54 9.59
C PHE A 126 5.24 2.11 8.30
N ALA A 127 5.01 3.41 8.21
CA ALA A 127 4.41 4.04 7.03
C ALA A 127 5.33 4.02 5.81
N CYS A 128 6.66 4.09 5.99
CA CYS A 128 7.59 4.17 4.85
C CYS A 128 8.22 2.83 4.47
N VAL A 129 8.18 1.80 5.32
CA VAL A 129 8.86 0.52 5.06
C VAL A 129 7.93 -0.68 5.26
N ILE A 130 7.44 -0.90 6.48
CA ILE A 130 6.72 -2.15 6.82
C ILE A 130 5.35 -2.20 6.16
N GLY A 131 4.58 -1.10 6.21
CA GLY A 131 3.29 -0.95 5.55
C GLY A 131 3.39 -1.22 4.05
N PRO A 132 4.22 -0.45 3.30
CA PRO A 132 4.46 -0.71 1.89
C PRO A 132 4.85 -2.16 1.57
N LEU A 133 5.70 -2.79 2.38
CA LEU A 133 6.05 -4.20 2.19
C LEU A 133 4.83 -5.12 2.31
N VAL A 134 4.03 -4.99 3.37
CA VAL A 134 2.84 -5.82 3.57
C VAL A 134 1.81 -5.58 2.46
N GLU A 135 1.59 -4.32 2.10
CA GLU A 135 0.65 -3.93 1.04
C GLU A 135 1.07 -4.47 -0.31
N GLU A 136 2.34 -4.34 -0.72
CA GLU A 136 2.78 -4.91 -2.00
C GLU A 136 2.70 -6.45 -2.01
N LEU A 137 2.98 -7.10 -0.88
CA LEU A 137 2.83 -8.55 -0.74
C LEU A 137 1.36 -8.96 -0.89
N PHE A 138 0.42 -8.20 -0.33
CA PHE A 138 -1.00 -8.51 -0.45
C PHE A 138 -1.57 -8.12 -1.81
N PHE A 139 -1.50 -6.85 -2.19
CA PHE A 139 -2.16 -6.35 -3.39
C PHE A 139 -1.51 -6.84 -4.68
N ARG A 140 -0.18 -6.93 -4.75
CA ARG A 140 0.52 -7.20 -6.03
C ARG A 140 0.89 -8.68 -6.11
N GLN A 141 1.56 -9.18 -5.09
CA GLN A 141 2.07 -10.54 -5.07
C GLN A 141 0.96 -11.60 -4.87
N VAL A 142 -0.14 -11.27 -4.20
CA VAL A 142 -1.31 -12.14 -4.05
C VAL A 142 -2.43 -11.69 -4.99
N LEU A 143 -3.11 -10.59 -4.66
CA LEU A 143 -4.40 -10.27 -5.27
C LEU A 143 -4.29 -10.06 -6.79
N LEU A 144 -3.40 -9.18 -7.24
CA LEU A 144 -3.21 -8.89 -8.66
C LEU A 144 -2.69 -10.11 -9.43
N HIS A 145 -1.68 -10.80 -8.90
CA HIS A 145 -1.11 -11.99 -9.53
C HIS A 145 -2.18 -13.05 -9.83
N TYR A 146 -2.99 -13.42 -8.82
CA TYR A 146 -4.04 -14.43 -8.99
C TYR A 146 -5.23 -13.94 -9.81
N LEU A 147 -5.60 -12.65 -9.75
CA LEU A 147 -6.65 -12.11 -10.62
C LEU A 147 -6.24 -12.16 -12.10
N GLN A 148 -4.98 -11.91 -12.42
CA GLN A 148 -4.47 -11.99 -13.80
C GLN A 148 -4.47 -13.41 -14.38
N GLU A 149 -4.55 -14.45 -13.54
CA GLU A 149 -4.75 -15.83 -14.01
C GLU A 149 -6.19 -16.11 -14.48
N ARG A 150 -7.15 -15.23 -14.12
CA ARG A 150 -8.60 -15.46 -14.33
C ARG A 150 -9.29 -14.36 -15.13
N LEU A 151 -8.77 -13.14 -15.11
CA LEU A 151 -9.33 -11.96 -15.74
C LEU A 151 -8.33 -11.30 -16.68
N SER A 152 -8.80 -10.38 -17.52
CA SER A 152 -7.89 -9.57 -18.35
C SER A 152 -6.97 -8.71 -17.48
N GLY A 153 -5.76 -8.42 -18.00
CA GLY A 153 -4.77 -7.63 -17.27
C GLY A 153 -5.30 -6.25 -16.87
N LEU A 154 -6.02 -5.57 -17.77
CA LEU A 154 -6.61 -4.25 -17.51
C LEU A 154 -7.69 -4.33 -16.42
N LEU A 155 -8.61 -5.30 -16.51
CA LEU A 155 -9.67 -5.46 -15.50
C LEU A 155 -9.07 -5.76 -14.12
N SER A 156 -8.05 -6.61 -14.07
CA SER A 156 -7.34 -6.94 -12.82
C SER A 156 -6.69 -5.70 -12.20
N ILE A 157 -6.04 -4.86 -13.01
CA ILE A 157 -5.44 -3.59 -12.55
C ILE A 157 -6.50 -2.66 -11.96
N ILE A 158 -7.64 -2.49 -12.65
CA ILE A 158 -8.73 -1.63 -12.20
C ILE A 158 -9.31 -2.14 -10.88
N LEU A 159 -9.62 -3.43 -10.78
CA LEU A 159 -10.19 -4.03 -9.58
C LEU A 159 -9.23 -3.92 -8.38
N VAL A 160 -7.95 -4.22 -8.55
CA VAL A 160 -6.96 -4.09 -7.46
C VAL A 160 -6.77 -2.63 -7.08
N GLY A 161 -6.76 -1.70 -8.03
CA GLY A 161 -6.70 -0.27 -7.74
C GLY A 161 -7.88 0.22 -6.91
N LEU A 162 -9.10 -0.24 -7.25
CA LEU A 162 -10.31 0.07 -6.49
C LEU A 162 -10.25 -0.51 -5.07
N VAL A 163 -9.90 -1.79 -4.92
CA VAL A 163 -9.80 -2.41 -3.58
C VAL A 163 -8.75 -1.68 -2.75
N PHE A 164 -7.58 -1.37 -3.32
CA PHE A 164 -6.53 -0.59 -2.64
C PHE A 164 -7.07 0.76 -2.13
N ALA A 165 -7.75 1.51 -2.99
CA ALA A 165 -8.35 2.79 -2.62
C ALA A 165 -9.35 2.67 -1.46
N LEU A 166 -10.25 1.68 -1.54
CA LEU A 166 -11.28 1.47 -0.52
C LEU A 166 -10.69 1.04 0.83
N THR A 167 -9.57 0.32 0.85
CA THR A 167 -8.91 -0.06 2.12
C THR A 167 -8.31 1.11 2.89
N HIS A 168 -8.17 2.29 2.28
CA HIS A 168 -7.66 3.50 2.95
C HIS A 168 -8.77 4.34 3.60
N MET A 169 -10.04 3.96 3.41
CA MET A 169 -11.16 4.61 4.07
C MET A 169 -11.26 4.16 5.53
N HIS A 170 -11.44 5.13 6.44
CA HIS A 170 -11.57 4.87 7.88
C HIS A 170 -13.02 5.02 8.37
N SER A 171 -13.95 5.43 7.49
CA SER A 171 -15.38 5.46 7.77
C SER A 171 -16.18 5.37 6.46
N LEU A 172 -17.51 5.24 6.57
CA LEU A 172 -18.42 5.29 5.42
C LEU A 172 -18.90 6.70 5.08
N ALA A 173 -18.30 7.74 5.68
CA ALA A 173 -18.62 9.14 5.39
C ALA A 173 -18.33 9.48 3.92
N LEU A 174 -19.14 10.36 3.34
CA LEU A 174 -18.98 10.79 1.94
C LEU A 174 -17.59 11.38 1.66
N SER A 175 -16.99 12.06 2.65
CA SER A 175 -15.63 12.60 2.56
C SER A 175 -14.57 11.52 2.33
N GLU A 176 -14.74 10.34 2.93
CA GLU A 176 -13.83 9.20 2.75
C GLU A 176 -14.03 8.52 1.40
N TRP A 177 -15.28 8.43 0.90
CA TRP A 177 -15.54 7.94 -0.45
C TRP A 177 -14.91 8.81 -1.53
N ILE A 178 -15.02 10.13 -1.39
CA ILE A 178 -14.37 11.07 -2.32
C ILE A 178 -12.85 11.04 -2.11
N GLY A 179 -12.37 10.99 -0.87
CA GLY A 179 -10.95 10.84 -0.56
C GLY A 179 -10.33 9.56 -1.13
N ALA A 180 -11.09 8.47 -1.22
CA ALA A 180 -10.66 7.21 -1.85
C ALA A 180 -10.25 7.41 -3.32
N VAL A 181 -10.80 8.42 -4.02
CA VAL A 181 -10.37 8.77 -5.37
C VAL A 181 -8.88 9.12 -5.41
N GLY A 182 -8.35 9.84 -4.42
CA GLY A 182 -6.91 10.12 -4.33
C GLY A 182 -6.07 8.83 -4.26
N TYR A 183 -6.48 7.88 -3.40
CA TYR A 183 -5.80 6.59 -3.26
C TYR A 183 -5.91 5.69 -4.49
N LEU A 184 -6.97 5.84 -5.31
CA LEU A 184 -7.14 5.11 -6.56
C LEU A 184 -5.99 5.36 -7.53
N GLY A 185 -5.49 6.61 -7.60
CA GLY A 185 -4.32 6.95 -8.41
C GLY A 185 -3.10 6.11 -8.06
N GLY A 186 -2.78 6.00 -6.77
CA GLY A 186 -1.69 5.16 -6.27
C GLY A 186 -1.93 3.67 -6.52
N GLY A 187 -3.14 3.17 -6.21
CA GLY A 187 -3.53 1.78 -6.42
C GLY A 187 -3.35 1.31 -7.87
N LEU A 188 -3.78 2.14 -8.83
CA LEU A 188 -3.59 1.92 -10.27
C LEU A 188 -2.11 2.03 -10.65
N ALA A 189 -1.40 3.06 -10.19
CA ALA A 189 -0.02 3.31 -10.57
C ALA A 189 0.90 2.14 -10.18
N PHE A 190 0.83 1.68 -8.92
CA PHE A 190 1.60 0.53 -8.45
C PHE A 190 1.26 -0.76 -9.21
N SER A 191 -0.02 -0.98 -9.53
CA SER A 191 -0.46 -2.15 -10.30
C SER A 191 0.10 -2.13 -11.73
N ILE A 192 0.08 -0.97 -12.39
CA ILE A 192 0.67 -0.78 -13.72
C ILE A 192 2.18 -0.99 -13.67
N ILE A 193 2.88 -0.43 -12.68
CA ILE A 193 4.33 -0.61 -12.49
C ILE A 193 4.67 -2.09 -12.32
N TYR A 194 3.92 -2.80 -11.46
CA TYR A 194 4.10 -4.23 -11.21
C TYR A 194 4.00 -5.04 -12.50
N VAL A 195 2.92 -4.84 -13.27
CA VAL A 195 2.67 -5.59 -14.51
C VAL A 195 3.70 -5.24 -15.58
N LYS A 196 4.01 -3.95 -15.76
CA LYS A 196 5.02 -3.47 -16.72
C LYS A 196 6.40 -4.05 -16.45
N GLU A 197 6.78 -4.16 -15.18
CA GLU A 197 8.08 -4.69 -14.76
C GLU A 197 8.07 -6.21 -14.55
N LYS A 198 7.19 -6.91 -15.27
CA LYS A 198 7.10 -8.38 -15.32
C LYS A 198 6.85 -9.01 -13.96
N GLU A 199 5.92 -8.42 -13.21
CA GLU A 199 5.50 -8.89 -11.90
C GLU A 199 6.64 -9.01 -10.89
N ASN A 200 7.59 -8.07 -10.97
CA ASN A 200 8.68 -7.95 -10.00
C ASN A 200 8.29 -6.93 -8.93
N ILE A 201 7.99 -7.44 -7.72
CA ILE A 201 7.46 -6.65 -6.59
C ILE A 201 8.40 -5.53 -6.12
N TYR A 202 9.71 -5.64 -6.35
CA TYR A 202 10.67 -4.64 -5.88
C TYR A 202 10.52 -3.29 -6.59
N TYR A 203 9.96 -3.28 -7.81
CA TYR A 203 9.71 -2.03 -8.53
C TYR A 203 8.61 -1.20 -7.87
N PRO A 204 7.35 -1.68 -7.74
CA PRO A 204 6.33 -0.92 -7.03
C PRO A 204 6.69 -0.72 -5.54
N LEU A 205 7.33 -1.70 -4.88
CA LEU A 205 7.75 -1.58 -3.47
C LEU A 205 8.70 -0.40 -3.26
N LEU A 206 9.77 -0.27 -4.05
CA LEU A 206 10.71 0.82 -3.86
C LEU A 206 10.09 2.17 -4.23
N VAL A 207 9.24 2.21 -5.27
CA VAL A 207 8.47 3.42 -5.61
C VAL A 207 7.55 3.83 -4.46
N HIS A 208 6.86 2.87 -3.83
CA HIS A 208 5.97 3.10 -2.71
C HIS A 208 6.72 3.62 -1.48
N MET A 209 7.83 2.96 -1.10
CA MET A 209 8.67 3.40 0.01
C MET A 209 9.23 4.82 -0.21
N LEU A 210 9.67 5.14 -1.43
CA LEU A 210 10.18 6.48 -1.77
C LEU A 210 9.08 7.54 -1.68
N SER A 211 7.88 7.26 -2.19
CA SER A 211 6.75 8.19 -2.11
C SER A 211 6.30 8.43 -0.67
N ASN A 212 6.13 7.38 0.14
CA ASN A 212 5.73 7.56 1.53
C ASN A 212 6.81 8.28 2.33
N SER A 213 8.09 8.00 2.06
CA SER A 213 9.20 8.72 2.68
C SER A 213 9.18 10.21 2.31
N LEU A 214 8.95 10.54 1.04
CA LEU A 214 8.83 11.93 0.59
C LEU A 214 7.66 12.63 1.28
N SER A 215 6.48 12.01 1.33
CA SER A 215 5.30 12.57 2.02
C SER A 215 5.57 12.82 3.51
N LEU A 216 6.25 11.89 4.19
CA LEU A 216 6.57 12.06 5.60
C LEU A 216 7.64 13.14 5.83
N ILE A 217 8.62 13.29 4.94
CA ILE A 217 9.61 14.38 4.99
C ILE A 217 8.91 15.73 4.79
N ILE A 218 7.98 15.84 3.84
CA ILE A 218 7.19 17.05 3.62
C ILE A 218 6.39 17.39 4.89
N LEU A 219 5.76 16.40 5.52
CA LEU A 219 5.04 16.57 6.79
C LEU A 219 5.96 17.04 7.92
N ALA A 220 7.15 16.44 8.04
CA ALA A 220 8.12 16.83 9.06
C ALA A 220 8.56 18.30 8.88
N ILE A 221 8.78 18.74 7.63
CA ILE A 221 9.14 20.12 7.31
C ILE A 221 7.97 21.08 7.59
N SER A 222 6.72 20.67 7.36
CA SER A 222 5.56 21.54 7.57
C SER A 222 5.22 21.77 9.04
N ILE A 223 5.58 20.85 9.93
CA ILE A 223 5.36 20.98 11.38
C ILE A 223 6.42 21.86 12.05
N VAL A 224 7.62 21.96 11.47
CA VAL A 224 8.73 22.79 12.01
C VAL A 224 8.56 24.28 11.65
N LYS A 225 7.64 24.61 10.75
CA LYS A 225 7.27 25.98 10.38
C LYS A 225 6.08 26.46 11.19
#